data_AF-A0A8T5TR99-F1
#
_entry.id   AF-A0A8T5TR99-F1
#
_cell.length_a   1.000
_cell.length_b   1.000
_cell.length_c   1.000
_cell.angle_alpha   90.00
_cell.angle_beta   90.00
_cell.angle_gamma   90.00
#
_symmetry.space_group_name_H-M   'P 1'
#
loop_
_entity.id
_entity.type
_entity.pdbx_description
1 polymer ?
#
loop_
_entity_poly.entity_id
_entity_poly.type
_entity_poly.pdbx_seq_one_letter_code
_entity_poly.pdbx_strand_id
1 'polypeptide(L)'
;LANEPHNSLKSGAFFKVLYDKTKKLDSTRPVTVVNMMGVKEKAFEFCEVLCINRYYGWYMQPGNLDEACEILSKEMDKIYEKHRKPIILSEFGADTIPGWHSQPPEMFSEEYQADFLRKYIDVCRSKPYVIGEHVWNLCDFKTSQGIMRMGSMNHKGVFTRDRRPKMAAHLLRKLWNEKD
;
A
#
# COMPACT_ATOMS: atom_id res chain seq x y z
N LEU A 1 -4.94 13.80 -5.28
CA LEU A 1 -4.13 14.99 -5.66
C LEU A 1 -2.73 14.61 -6.12
N ALA A 2 -1.99 13.76 -5.40
CA ALA A 2 -0.65 13.31 -5.77
C ALA A 2 -0.36 11.90 -5.22
N ASN A 3 0.70 11.26 -5.72
CA ASN A 3 1.24 10.01 -5.21
C ASN A 3 2.65 10.22 -4.64
N GLU A 4 2.86 9.81 -3.38
CA GLU A 4 4.13 9.87 -2.65
C GLU A 4 4.89 11.21 -2.77
N PRO A 5 4.23 12.38 -2.63
CA PRO A 5 4.93 13.65 -2.69
C PRO A 5 5.89 13.77 -1.51
N HIS A 6 7.04 14.42 -1.74
CA HIS A 6 7.98 14.67 -0.66
C HIS A 6 7.43 15.73 0.31
N ASN A 7 7.56 15.47 1.60
CA ASN A 7 7.08 16.38 2.64
C ASN A 7 8.17 17.37 3.03
N SER A 8 8.06 18.62 2.54
CA SER A 8 8.84 19.76 3.03
C SER A 8 7.99 20.62 3.96
N LEU A 9 8.59 21.55 4.72
CA LEU A 9 7.84 22.50 5.56
C LEU A 9 6.77 23.30 4.78
N LYS A 10 6.91 23.43 3.46
CA LYS A 10 5.99 24.16 2.58
C LYS A 10 4.92 23.27 1.92
N SER A 11 5.01 21.94 2.09
CA SER A 11 4.13 20.97 1.42
C SER A 11 2.65 21.18 1.77
N GLY A 12 2.34 21.43 3.04
CA GLY A 12 0.97 21.60 3.52
C GLY A 12 0.27 22.78 2.85
N ALA A 13 0.93 23.94 2.77
CA ALA A 13 0.38 25.13 2.12
C ALA A 13 0.17 24.90 0.61
N PHE A 14 1.14 24.25 -0.06
CA PHE A 14 1.02 23.91 -1.47
C PHE A 14 -0.18 22.99 -1.73
N PHE A 15 -0.33 21.91 -0.96
CA PHE A 15 -1.45 20.99 -1.13
C PHE A 15 -2.79 21.60 -0.72
N LYS A 16 -2.80 22.56 0.20
CA LYS A 16 -4.02 23.28 0.56
C LYS A 16 -4.59 24.06 -0.64
N VAL A 17 -3.73 24.74 -1.40
CA VAL A 17 -4.14 25.44 -2.64
C VAL A 17 -4.74 24.46 -3.66
N LEU A 18 -4.11 23.29 -3.85
CA LEU A 18 -4.62 22.25 -4.76
C LEU A 18 -5.96 21.68 -4.29
N TYR A 19 -6.09 21.42 -2.98
CA TYR A 19 -7.32 20.94 -2.37
C TYR A 19 -8.46 21.95 -2.56
N ASP A 20 -8.24 23.22 -2.23
CA ASP A 20 -9.28 24.26 -2.33
C ASP A 20 -9.74 24.44 -3.79
N LYS A 21 -8.79 24.42 -4.74
CA LYS A 21 -9.12 24.44 -6.17
C LYS A 21 -9.93 23.22 -6.60
N THR A 22 -9.58 22.03 -6.10
CA THR A 22 -10.29 20.78 -6.41
C THR A 22 -11.72 20.83 -5.88
N LYS A 23 -11.92 21.22 -4.61
CA LYS A 23 -13.26 21.36 -4.02
C LYS A 23 -14.11 22.43 -4.70
N LYS A 24 -13.50 23.49 -5.24
CA LYS A 24 -14.21 24.49 -6.05
C LYS A 24 -14.69 23.95 -7.40
N LEU A 25 -13.93 23.03 -8.01
CA LEU A 25 -14.31 22.39 -9.27
C LEU A 25 -15.36 21.30 -9.05
N ASP A 26 -15.22 20.53 -7.98
CA ASP A 26 -16.15 19.49 -7.59
C ASP A 26 -16.15 19.30 -6.06
N SER A 27 -17.25 19.72 -5.43
CA SER A 27 -17.43 19.57 -3.98
C SER A 27 -18.07 18.24 -3.59
N THR A 28 -18.58 17.46 -4.55
CA THR A 28 -19.36 16.23 -4.30
C THR A 28 -18.50 15.02 -3.98
N ARG A 29 -17.23 15.02 -4.41
CA ARG A 29 -16.29 13.91 -4.19
C ARG A 29 -15.28 14.22 -3.08
N PRO A 30 -14.82 13.19 -2.33
CA PRO A 30 -13.75 13.35 -1.35
C PRO A 30 -12.41 13.55 -2.06
N VAL A 31 -11.50 14.26 -1.39
CA VAL A 31 -10.14 14.52 -1.85
C VAL A 31 -9.14 13.81 -0.97
N THR A 32 -8.10 13.26 -1.59
CA THR A 32 -7.00 12.57 -0.90
C THR A 32 -5.63 12.91 -1.50
N VAL A 33 -4.59 12.69 -0.72
CA VAL A 33 -3.17 12.61 -1.12
C VAL A 33 -2.66 11.27 -0.63
N VAL A 34 -1.95 10.54 -1.48
CA VAL A 34 -1.33 9.25 -1.13
C VAL A 34 0.06 9.51 -0.58
N ASN A 35 0.42 8.93 0.57
CA ASN A 35 1.63 9.35 1.29
C ASN A 35 2.44 8.24 1.98
N MET A 36 3.77 8.38 1.94
CA MET A 36 4.75 7.47 2.57
C MET A 36 5.17 7.88 4.00
N MET A 37 4.91 9.13 4.41
CA MET A 37 5.32 9.71 5.71
C MET A 37 4.31 9.46 6.84
N GLY A 38 3.08 9.05 6.51
CA GLY A 38 2.05 8.70 7.50
C GLY A 38 1.69 9.85 8.43
N VAL A 39 1.94 9.65 9.73
CA VAL A 39 1.57 10.56 10.83
C VAL A 39 2.06 12.01 10.61
N LYS A 40 3.18 12.19 9.89
CA LYS A 40 3.79 13.52 9.65
C LYS A 40 3.16 14.27 8.47
N GLU A 41 2.24 13.68 7.72
CA GLU A 41 1.65 14.30 6.54
C GLU A 41 0.69 15.44 6.91
N LYS A 42 0.97 16.64 6.37
CA LYS A 42 0.17 17.84 6.64
C LYS A 42 -1.11 17.87 5.83
N ALA A 43 -1.13 17.28 4.63
CA ALA A 43 -2.33 17.17 3.82
C ALA A 43 -3.44 16.36 4.48
N PHE A 44 -3.11 15.49 5.44
CA PHE A 44 -4.09 14.73 6.22
C PHE A 44 -4.96 15.62 7.13
N GLU A 45 -4.50 16.84 7.43
CA GLU A 45 -5.29 17.81 8.21
C GLU A 45 -6.56 18.24 7.44
N PHE A 46 -6.52 18.33 6.11
CA PHE A 46 -7.65 18.84 5.30
C PHE A 46 -8.23 17.85 4.28
N CYS A 47 -7.54 16.77 3.89
CA CYS A 47 -8.14 15.74 3.03
C CYS A 47 -9.22 14.93 3.78
N GLU A 48 -10.25 14.43 3.10
CA GLU A 48 -11.33 13.67 3.72
C GLU A 48 -10.96 12.20 3.97
N VAL A 49 -10.17 11.60 3.07
CA VAL A 49 -9.74 10.20 3.15
C VAL A 49 -8.22 10.15 3.14
N LEU A 50 -7.63 9.34 4.02
CA LEU A 50 -6.19 9.26 4.19
C LEU A 50 -5.66 8.02 3.46
N CYS A 51 -4.83 8.21 2.44
CA CYS A 51 -4.21 7.11 1.72
C CYS A 51 -2.75 6.97 2.12
N ILE A 52 -2.36 5.76 2.54
CA ILE A 52 -0.96 5.43 2.87
C ILE A 52 -0.44 4.28 2.03
N ASN A 53 0.83 4.36 1.65
CA ASN A 53 1.56 3.29 0.98
C ASN A 53 2.52 2.67 1.99
N ARG A 54 2.50 1.35 2.21
CA ARG A 54 3.38 0.70 3.20
C ARG A 54 3.98 -0.61 2.72
N TYR A 55 5.25 -0.77 3.07
CA TYR A 55 6.12 -1.86 2.61
C TYR A 55 7.04 -2.36 3.74
N TYR A 56 6.57 -2.32 5.00
CA TYR A 56 7.19 -3.07 6.10
C TYR A 56 7.16 -4.57 5.77
N GLY A 57 8.18 -5.31 6.15
CA GLY A 57 8.42 -6.68 5.68
C GLY A 57 9.19 -6.73 4.35
N TRP A 58 9.07 -5.70 3.51
CA TRP A 58 9.77 -5.66 2.21
C TRP A 58 10.98 -4.72 2.21
N TYR A 59 10.74 -3.41 2.21
CA TYR A 59 11.83 -2.40 2.20
C TYR A 59 12.36 -2.10 3.60
N MET A 60 11.51 -2.27 4.61
CA MET A 60 11.82 -2.09 6.03
C MET A 60 11.54 -3.43 6.71
N GLN A 61 12.32 -3.85 7.71
CA GLN A 61 12.19 -5.19 8.33
C GLN A 61 12.17 -6.33 7.28
N PRO A 62 13.13 -6.39 6.33
CA PRO A 62 13.10 -7.34 5.22
C PRO A 62 12.95 -8.78 5.72
N GLY A 63 11.90 -9.48 5.28
CA GLY A 63 11.64 -10.87 5.66
C GLY A 63 10.92 -11.06 7.00
N ASN A 64 10.86 -10.05 7.88
CA ASN A 64 10.22 -10.16 9.19
C ASN A 64 8.76 -9.65 9.16
N LEU A 65 7.83 -10.51 8.74
CA LEU A 65 6.42 -10.14 8.59
C LEU A 65 5.69 -9.87 9.90
N ASP A 66 6.08 -10.52 11.00
CA ASP A 66 5.41 -10.34 12.29
C ASP A 66 5.70 -8.95 12.87
N GLU A 67 6.98 -8.56 12.90
CA GLU A 67 7.39 -7.21 13.30
C GLU A 67 6.78 -6.15 12.36
N ALA A 68 6.77 -6.41 11.06
CA ALA A 68 6.19 -5.51 10.06
C ALA A 68 4.71 -5.22 10.33
N CYS A 69 3.93 -6.26 10.64
CA CYS A 69 2.50 -6.12 10.91
C CYS A 69 2.22 -5.41 12.24
N GLU A 70 3.04 -5.64 13.26
CA GLU A 70 2.95 -4.92 14.52
C GLU A 70 3.21 -3.42 14.33
N ILE A 71 4.23 -3.06 13.56
CA ILE A 71 4.56 -1.67 13.22
C ILE A 71 3.43 -1.02 12.42
N LEU A 72 2.93 -1.70 11.38
CA LEU A 72 1.83 -1.22 10.55
C LEU A 72 0.58 -0.93 11.39
N SER A 73 0.19 -1.88 12.24
CA SER A 73 -0.98 -1.78 13.11
C SER A 73 -0.87 -0.57 14.05
N LYS A 74 0.27 -0.39 14.72
CA LYS A 74 0.54 0.75 15.61
C LYS A 74 0.55 2.08 14.87
N GLU A 75 1.08 2.11 13.64
CA GLU A 75 1.11 3.34 12.85
C GLU A 75 -0.30 3.76 12.42
N MET A 76 -1.12 2.81 11.95
CA MET A 76 -2.51 3.07 11.59
C MET A 76 -3.31 3.62 12.77
N ASP A 77 -3.12 3.07 13.97
CA ASP A 77 -3.76 3.57 15.19
C ASP A 77 -3.37 5.03 15.45
N LYS A 78 -2.07 5.36 15.37
CA LYS A 78 -1.59 6.74 15.57
C LYS A 78 -2.12 7.73 14.54
N ILE A 79 -2.21 7.32 13.27
CA ILE A 79 -2.79 8.17 12.21
C ILE A 79 -4.25 8.44 12.52
N TYR A 80 -5.01 7.41 12.88
CA TYR A 80 -6.42 7.53 13.20
C TYR A 80 -6.66 8.35 14.46
N GLU A 81 -5.91 8.12 15.54
CA GLU A 81 -5.99 8.89 16.79
C GLU A 81 -5.83 10.39 16.55
N LYS A 82 -4.88 10.76 15.69
CA LYS A 82 -4.56 12.15 15.36
C LYS A 82 -5.60 12.81 14.45
N HIS A 83 -6.07 12.11 13.41
CA HIS A 83 -6.85 12.73 12.34
C HIS A 83 -8.33 12.37 12.37
N ARG A 84 -8.71 11.25 13.00
CA ARG A 84 -10.09 10.74 13.11
C ARG A 84 -10.82 10.65 11.77
N LYS A 85 -10.10 10.19 10.73
CA LYS A 85 -10.56 10.07 9.35
C LYS A 85 -10.36 8.66 8.82
N PRO A 86 -11.19 8.21 7.85
CA PRO A 86 -11.04 6.89 7.25
C PRO A 86 -9.71 6.76 6.52
N ILE A 87 -9.12 5.56 6.61
CA ILE A 87 -7.82 5.22 6.04
C ILE A 87 -8.01 4.20 4.91
N ILE A 88 -7.29 4.39 3.81
CA ILE A 88 -7.11 3.38 2.77
C ILE A 88 -5.63 3.04 2.72
N LEU A 89 -5.30 1.74 2.82
CA LEU A 89 -3.96 1.27 2.49
C LEU A 89 -3.87 1.15 0.97
N SER A 90 -3.38 2.20 0.32
CA SER A 90 -3.45 2.39 -1.13
C SER A 90 -2.37 1.64 -1.90
N GLU A 91 -1.27 1.28 -1.25
CA GLU A 91 -0.27 0.38 -1.81
C GLU A 91 0.38 -0.48 -0.73
N PHE A 92 0.46 -1.77 -0.99
CA PHE A 92 1.26 -2.74 -0.25
C PHE A 92 1.52 -3.97 -1.12
N GLY A 93 2.70 -4.56 -1.01
CA GLY A 93 3.08 -5.77 -1.75
C GLY A 93 4.59 -6.01 -1.78
N ALA A 94 4.98 -7.24 -2.10
CA ALA A 94 6.37 -7.69 -2.20
C ALA A 94 6.70 -8.06 -3.65
N ASP A 95 7.93 -7.82 -4.12
CA ASP A 95 8.32 -8.30 -5.45
C ASP A 95 8.37 -9.83 -5.43
N THR A 96 7.94 -10.47 -6.51
CA THR A 96 7.79 -11.92 -6.59
C THR A 96 8.15 -12.43 -7.97
N ILE A 97 9.12 -13.35 -8.02
CA ILE A 97 9.54 -13.97 -9.27
C ILE A 97 8.60 -15.14 -9.56
N PRO A 98 7.86 -15.12 -10.68
CA PRO A 98 6.91 -16.19 -10.98
C PRO A 98 7.64 -17.53 -11.12
N GLY A 99 7.12 -18.56 -10.45
CA GLY A 99 7.72 -19.90 -10.39
C GLY A 99 8.86 -20.06 -9.38
N TRP A 100 9.26 -19.01 -8.67
CA TRP A 100 10.18 -19.14 -7.54
C TRP A 100 9.39 -19.50 -6.28
N HIS A 101 9.64 -20.70 -5.77
CA HIS A 101 8.99 -21.25 -4.59
C HIS A 101 10.02 -21.54 -3.50
N SER A 102 9.67 -21.33 -2.22
CA SER A 102 10.56 -21.63 -1.09
C SER A 102 9.79 -22.12 0.14
N GLN A 103 10.40 -23.04 0.89
CA GLN A 103 9.89 -23.53 2.16
C GLN A 103 11.05 -23.69 3.16
N PRO A 104 11.13 -22.83 4.21
CA PRO A 104 10.17 -21.79 4.58
C PRO A 104 10.07 -20.64 3.55
N PRO A 105 9.00 -19.84 3.56
CA PRO A 105 8.83 -18.72 2.63
C PRO A 105 9.98 -17.70 2.73
N GLU A 106 10.55 -17.32 1.59
CA GLU A 106 11.65 -16.35 1.49
C GLU A 106 11.25 -15.17 0.62
N MET A 107 11.84 -13.99 0.85
CA MET A 107 11.64 -12.83 -0.02
C MET A 107 11.81 -13.22 -1.49
N PHE A 108 10.97 -12.65 -2.36
CA PHE A 108 10.83 -12.99 -3.79
C PHE A 108 10.08 -14.30 -4.13
N SER A 109 9.81 -15.19 -3.18
CA SER A 109 8.99 -16.39 -3.40
C SER A 109 7.50 -16.07 -3.52
N GLU A 110 6.78 -16.93 -4.23
CA GLU A 110 5.32 -16.84 -4.33
C GLU A 110 4.64 -17.01 -2.97
N GLU A 111 5.16 -17.91 -2.12
CA GLU A 111 4.68 -18.12 -0.75
C GLU A 111 4.85 -16.85 0.09
N TYR A 112 6.01 -16.18 0.00
CA TYR A 112 6.24 -14.95 0.74
C TYR A 112 5.31 -13.82 0.31
N GLN A 113 5.01 -13.70 -0.99
CA GLN A 113 4.01 -12.75 -1.49
C GLN A 113 2.63 -13.03 -0.88
N ALA A 114 2.22 -14.29 -0.88
CA ALA A 114 0.94 -14.71 -0.34
C ALA A 114 0.86 -14.41 1.17
N ASP A 115 1.87 -14.76 1.95
CA ASP A 115 1.94 -14.52 3.39
C ASP A 115 1.96 -13.03 3.72
N PHE A 116 2.74 -12.24 2.97
CA PHE A 116 2.78 -10.78 3.10
C PHE A 116 1.38 -10.19 2.94
N LEU A 117 0.70 -10.53 1.83
CA LEU A 117 -0.61 -9.97 1.50
C LEU A 117 -1.68 -10.42 2.50
N ARG A 118 -1.68 -11.71 2.90
CA ARG A 118 -2.61 -12.23 3.92
C ARG A 118 -2.48 -11.43 5.22
N LYS A 119 -1.28 -11.34 5.79
CA LYS A 119 -1.08 -10.67 7.09
C LYS A 119 -1.41 -9.18 7.03
N TYR A 120 -1.08 -8.51 5.93
CA TYR A 120 -1.45 -7.11 5.72
C TYR A 120 -2.97 -6.89 5.66
N ILE A 121 -3.68 -7.76 4.94
CA ILE A 121 -5.14 -7.73 4.84
C ILE A 121 -5.77 -8.01 6.20
N ASP A 122 -5.25 -8.98 6.96
CA ASP A 122 -5.74 -9.29 8.31
C ASP A 122 -5.58 -8.06 9.24
N VAL A 123 -4.43 -7.36 9.17
CA VAL A 123 -4.24 -6.09 9.90
C VAL A 123 -5.27 -5.05 9.46
N CYS A 124 -5.46 -4.84 8.16
CA CYS A 124 -6.43 -3.86 7.65
C CYS A 124 -7.86 -4.17 8.15
N ARG A 125 -8.30 -5.42 8.02
CA ARG A 125 -9.64 -5.86 8.44
C ARG A 125 -9.86 -5.84 9.95
N SER A 126 -8.79 -5.93 10.75
CA SER A 126 -8.87 -5.77 12.20
C SER A 126 -9.17 -4.34 12.67
N LYS A 127 -9.05 -3.34 11.78
CA LYS A 127 -9.17 -1.91 12.13
C LYS A 127 -10.44 -1.31 11.51
N PRO A 128 -11.47 -0.95 12.31
CA PRO A 128 -12.75 -0.49 11.77
C PRO A 128 -12.70 0.86 11.02
N TYR A 129 -11.61 1.62 11.20
CA TYR A 129 -11.39 2.89 10.50
C TYR A 129 -10.64 2.72 9.17
N VAL A 130 -10.20 1.51 8.83
CA VAL A 130 -9.62 1.19 7.52
C VAL A 130 -10.76 0.75 6.60
N ILE A 131 -10.98 1.51 5.54
CA ILE A 131 -12.12 1.33 4.63
C ILE A 131 -11.71 0.81 3.25
N GLY A 132 -10.44 0.45 3.06
CA GLY A 132 -9.95 -0.04 1.79
C GLY A 132 -8.51 -0.55 1.85
N GLU A 133 -8.28 -1.59 1.06
CA GLU A 133 -7.00 -2.25 0.84
C GLU A 133 -6.76 -2.37 -0.67
N HIS A 134 -5.69 -1.74 -1.18
CA HIS A 134 -5.35 -1.77 -2.60
C HIS A 134 -3.95 -2.37 -2.77
N VAL A 135 -3.93 -3.63 -3.21
CA VAL A 135 -2.69 -4.38 -3.43
C VAL A 135 -1.88 -3.73 -4.56
N TRP A 136 -0.61 -3.47 -4.27
CA TRP A 136 0.35 -3.03 -5.27
C TRP A 136 1.17 -4.23 -5.76
N ASN A 137 1.00 -4.72 -6.99
CA ASN A 137 0.17 -4.18 -8.07
C ASN A 137 -0.68 -5.30 -8.71
N LEU A 138 -1.61 -4.92 -9.59
CA LEU A 138 -2.35 -5.89 -10.40
C LEU A 138 -1.40 -6.75 -11.25
N CYS A 139 -0.53 -6.13 -12.05
CA CYS A 139 0.38 -6.84 -12.95
C CYS A 139 1.82 -6.34 -12.81
N ASP A 140 2.79 -7.21 -13.10
CA ASP A 140 4.18 -6.80 -13.27
C ASP A 140 4.29 -5.76 -14.41
N PHE A 141 5.11 -4.74 -14.22
CA PHE A 141 5.27 -3.64 -15.18
C PHE A 141 6.72 -3.16 -15.33
N LYS A 142 7.02 -2.47 -16.44
CA LYS A 142 8.37 -1.98 -16.75
C LYS A 142 8.74 -0.77 -15.90
N THR A 143 9.98 -0.72 -15.47
CA THR A 143 10.63 0.43 -14.81
C THR A 143 11.89 0.81 -15.56
N SER A 144 12.56 1.88 -15.14
CA SER A 144 13.94 2.14 -15.54
C SER A 144 14.87 0.99 -15.13
N GLN A 145 16.00 0.87 -15.80
CA GLN A 145 17.06 -0.07 -15.42
C GLN A 145 17.58 0.27 -14.01
N GLY A 146 17.86 -0.76 -13.21
CA GLY A 146 18.42 -0.60 -11.89
C GLY A 146 18.62 -1.95 -11.20
N ILE A 147 19.56 -2.02 -10.27
CA ILE A 147 19.91 -3.27 -9.56
C ILE A 147 18.76 -3.82 -8.71
N MET A 148 17.85 -2.95 -8.27
CA MET A 148 16.66 -3.30 -7.49
C MET A 148 15.48 -3.77 -8.37
N ARG A 149 15.62 -3.76 -9.70
CA ARG A 149 14.56 -4.04 -10.68
C ARG A 149 15.05 -5.06 -11.69
N MET A 150 14.97 -6.34 -11.31
CA MET A 150 15.34 -7.46 -12.17
C MET A 150 14.64 -7.33 -13.54
N GLY A 151 15.41 -7.38 -14.63
CA GLY A 151 14.85 -7.23 -15.99
C GLY A 151 14.20 -5.87 -16.28
N SER A 152 14.52 -4.83 -15.49
CA SER A 152 13.82 -3.53 -15.52
C SER A 152 12.32 -3.67 -15.28
N MET A 153 11.94 -4.58 -14.39
CA MET A 153 10.56 -4.86 -14.02
C MET A 153 10.35 -4.57 -12.54
N ASN A 154 9.17 -4.06 -12.22
CA ASN A 154 8.58 -4.20 -10.90
C ASN A 154 7.78 -5.50 -10.90
N HIS A 155 8.14 -6.41 -9.99
CA HIS A 155 7.60 -7.75 -9.89
C HIS A 155 6.59 -7.90 -8.75
N LYS A 156 6.08 -6.78 -8.21
CA LYS A 156 5.02 -6.81 -7.17
C LYS A 156 3.64 -7.19 -7.70
N GLY A 157 3.51 -7.41 -9.01
CA GLY A 157 2.25 -7.84 -9.61
C GLY A 157 1.77 -9.15 -8.98
N VAL A 158 0.47 -9.24 -8.69
CA VAL A 158 -0.17 -10.52 -8.37
C VAL A 158 -0.42 -11.35 -9.63
N PHE A 159 -0.42 -10.69 -10.79
CA PHE A 159 -0.26 -11.30 -12.11
C PHE A 159 1.10 -10.94 -12.72
N THR A 160 1.60 -11.79 -13.59
CA THR A 160 2.73 -11.45 -14.48
C THR A 160 2.31 -10.37 -15.48
N ARG A 161 3.28 -9.82 -16.21
CA ARG A 161 3.02 -8.81 -17.24
C ARG A 161 2.12 -9.33 -18.36
N ASP A 162 2.19 -10.61 -18.68
CA ASP A 162 1.33 -11.31 -19.64
C ASP A 162 0.08 -11.93 -18.99
N ARG A 163 -0.29 -11.47 -17.78
CA ARG A 163 -1.56 -11.76 -17.09
C ARG A 163 -1.72 -13.21 -16.60
N ARG A 164 -0.61 -13.91 -16.37
CA ARG A 164 -0.64 -15.21 -15.69
C ARG A 164 -0.74 -14.99 -14.17
N PRO A 165 -1.63 -15.69 -13.46
CA PRO A 165 -1.76 -15.53 -12.02
C PRO A 165 -0.52 -16.11 -11.30
N LYS A 166 -0.01 -15.38 -10.30
CA LYS A 166 0.86 -15.94 -9.26
C LYS A 166 -0.01 -16.50 -8.13
N MET A 167 0.58 -17.21 -7.17
CA MET A 167 -0.10 -17.72 -5.96
C MET A 167 -0.93 -16.64 -5.25
N ALA A 168 -0.41 -15.42 -5.16
CA ALA A 168 -1.09 -14.27 -4.58
C ALA A 168 -2.46 -13.97 -5.22
N ALA A 169 -2.62 -14.13 -6.54
CA ALA A 169 -3.90 -13.88 -7.19
C ALA A 169 -4.98 -14.87 -6.74
N HIS A 170 -4.61 -16.13 -6.52
CA HIS A 170 -5.51 -17.16 -6.00
C HIS A 170 -5.90 -16.90 -4.54
N LEU A 171 -4.93 -16.48 -3.72
CA LEU A 171 -5.16 -16.05 -2.35
C LEU A 171 -6.17 -14.89 -2.28
N LEU A 172 -5.94 -13.81 -3.05
CA LEU A 172 -6.82 -12.64 -3.08
C LEU A 172 -8.22 -13.00 -3.57
N ARG A 173 -8.33 -13.84 -4.61
CA ARG A 173 -9.61 -14.37 -5.08
C ARG A 173 -10.37 -15.07 -3.95
N LYS A 174 -9.70 -15.87 -3.11
CA LYS A 174 -10.34 -16.52 -1.97
C LYS A 174 -10.80 -15.47 -0.95
N LEU A 175 -9.88 -14.60 -0.52
CA LEU A 175 -10.11 -13.54 0.48
C LEU A 175 -11.23 -12.56 0.17
N TRP A 176 -11.43 -12.22 -1.09
CA TRP A 176 -12.44 -11.26 -1.52
C TRP A 176 -13.78 -11.90 -1.89
N ASN A 177 -13.83 -13.23 -2.02
CA ASN A 177 -15.08 -13.97 -2.21
C ASN A 177 -15.61 -14.60 -0.91
N GLU A 178 -14.79 -14.67 0.15
CA GLU A 178 -15.26 -14.94 1.51
C GLU A 178 -16.24 -13.82 1.88
N LYS A 179 -17.54 -14.16 1.98
CA LYS A 179 -18.55 -13.24 2.49
C LYS A 179 -18.34 -13.10 4.00
N ASP A 180 -18.28 -11.86 4.47
CA ASP A 180 -18.39 -11.54 5.91
C ASP A 180 -19.70 -12.08 6.49
#